data_AF-A0A1Q7LI36-F1
#
_entry.id   AF-A0A1Q7LI36-F1
#
_cell.length_a   1.000
_cell.length_b   1.000
_cell.length_c   1.000
_cell.angle_alpha   90.00
_cell.angle_beta   90.00
_cell.angle_gamma   90.00
#
_symmetry.space_group_name_H-M   'P 1'
#
loop_
_entity.id
_entity.type
_entity.pdbx_description
1 polymer ?
#
loop_
_entity_poly.entity_id
_entity_poly.type
_entity_poly.pdbx_seq_one_letter_code
_entity_poly.pdbx_strand_id
1 'polypeptide(L)'
;MHDVATTHDEGKGQYFWVWSALLILTAVEVALAYNQVFQPVRMLEALMILSVIKSALIIGYFMHLKFEIAAMKWVLMIAVVACLCLMFIFFPDAFRIIHLGVK
;
A
#
# COMPACT_ATOMS: atom_id res chain seq x y z
N MET A 1 36.69 33.11 3.17
CA MET A 1 35.93 32.16 2.32
C MET A 1 35.88 30.85 3.10
N HIS A 2 34.77 30.59 3.77
CA HIS A 2 34.51 29.32 4.47
C HIS A 2 33.32 28.67 3.78
N ASP A 3 33.59 27.61 3.01
CA ASP A 3 32.61 26.66 2.51
C ASP A 3 32.00 25.91 3.70
N VAL A 4 30.79 26.33 4.10
CA VAL A 4 29.91 25.54 4.96
C VAL A 4 28.71 25.13 4.10
N ALA A 5 28.97 24.22 3.17
CA ALA A 5 27.99 23.70 2.24
C ALA A 5 27.93 22.18 2.34
N THR A 6 27.64 21.60 3.50
CA THR A 6 27.33 20.16 3.59
C THR A 6 26.53 19.86 4.86
N THR A 7 25.54 18.97 4.72
CA THR A 7 24.85 18.20 5.78
C THR A 7 23.61 18.81 6.47
N HIS A 8 22.58 19.23 5.71
CA HIS A 8 21.23 19.39 6.26
C HIS A 8 20.08 18.89 5.32
N ASP A 9 20.40 18.03 4.33
CA ASP A 9 19.43 17.56 3.32
C ASP A 9 19.18 16.04 3.29
N GLU A 10 19.84 15.26 4.14
CA GLU A 10 19.72 13.79 4.12
C GLU A 10 18.31 13.30 4.51
N GLY A 11 17.59 14.07 5.35
CA GLY A 11 16.21 13.74 5.75
C GLY A 11 15.18 13.97 4.65
N LYS A 12 15.33 15.01 3.82
CA LYS A 12 14.36 15.38 2.78
C LYS A 12 14.54 14.56 1.50
N GLY A 13 15.78 14.24 1.14
CA GLY A 13 16.11 13.46 -0.05
C GLY A 13 15.46 12.08 -0.06
N GLN A 14 15.40 11.42 1.10
CA GLN A 14 14.80 10.09 1.21
C GLN A 14 13.29 10.11 0.91
N TYR A 15 12.54 11.11 1.39
CA TYR A 15 11.10 11.22 1.10
C TYR A 15 10.84 11.52 -0.38
N PHE A 16 11.65 12.37 -1.00
CA PHE A 16 11.57 12.64 -2.44
C PHE A 16 11.86 11.41 -3.29
N TRP A 17 12.80 10.58 -2.86
CA TRP A 17 13.13 9.33 -3.54
C TRP A 17 11.97 8.32 -3.45
N VAL A 18 11.38 8.14 -2.27
CA VAL A 18 10.22 7.26 -2.08
C VAL A 18 9.00 7.80 -2.83
N TRP A 19 8.77 9.11 -2.82
CA TRP A 19 7.70 9.74 -3.60
C TRP A 19 7.85 9.45 -5.10
N SER A 20 9.05 9.58 -5.63
CA SER A 20 9.35 9.27 -7.04
C SER A 20 9.12 7.79 -7.34
N ALA A 21 9.53 6.89 -6.44
CA ALA A 21 9.28 5.45 -6.56
C ALA A 21 7.76 5.13 -6.57
N LEU A 22 6.96 5.78 -5.72
CA LEU A 22 5.51 5.64 -5.70
C LEU A 22 4.86 6.14 -7.00
N LEU A 23 5.37 7.24 -7.56
CA LEU A 23 4.90 7.77 -8.84
C LEU A 23 5.16 6.74 -9.96
N ILE A 24 6.38 6.23 -10.06
CA ILE A 24 6.76 5.22 -11.06
C ILE A 24 5.90 3.97 -10.92
N LEU A 25 5.72 3.47 -9.70
CA LEU A 25 4.90 2.29 -9.45
C LEU A 25 3.44 2.51 -9.89
N THR A 26 2.88 3.69 -9.64
CA THR A 26 1.53 4.05 -10.10
C THR A 26 1.45 4.15 -11.62
N ALA A 27 2.47 4.72 -12.27
CA ALA A 27 2.53 4.80 -13.73
C ALA A 27 2.58 3.40 -14.36
N VAL A 28 3.32 2.46 -13.75
CA VAL A 28 3.35 1.05 -14.16
C VAL A 28 1.99 0.39 -13.98
N GLU A 29 1.31 0.60 -12.84
CA GLU A 29 -0.05 0.07 -12.62
C GLU A 29 -1.03 0.56 -13.69
N VAL A 30 -1.03 1.86 -13.99
CA VAL A 30 -1.91 2.45 -15.01
C VAL A 30 -1.57 1.92 -16.40
N ALA A 31 -0.29 1.85 -16.77
CA ALA A 31 0.14 1.32 -18.05
C ALA A 31 -0.26 -0.16 -18.21
N LEU A 32 -0.11 -0.96 -17.15
CA LEU A 32 -0.46 -2.37 -17.16
C LEU A 32 -1.97 -2.60 -17.25
N ALA A 33 -2.75 -1.81 -16.52
CA ALA A 33 -4.21 -1.86 -16.56
C ALA A 33 -4.76 -1.38 -17.91
N TYR A 34 -4.15 -0.35 -18.51
CA TYR A 34 -4.58 0.20 -19.80
C TYR A 34 -4.29 -0.76 -20.96
N ASN A 35 -3.08 -1.34 -21.00
CA ASN A 35 -2.68 -2.22 -22.10
C ASN A 35 -3.28 -3.63 -22.00
N GLN A 36 -3.97 -3.98 -20.90
CA GLN A 36 -4.62 -5.28 -20.67
C GLN A 36 -3.76 -6.48 -21.13
N VAL A 37 -2.46 -6.42 -20.83
CA VAL A 37 -1.45 -7.32 -21.42
C VAL A 37 -1.63 -8.78 -20.98
N PHE A 38 -2.35 -8.99 -19.86
CA PHE A 38 -2.55 -10.31 -19.25
C PHE A 38 -4.02 -10.71 -19.20
N GLN A 39 -4.27 -12.02 -19.06
CA GLN A 39 -5.58 -12.54 -18.70
C GLN A 39 -6.11 -11.85 -17.42
N PRO A 40 -7.43 -11.65 -17.29
CA PRO A 40 -8.03 -10.86 -16.21
C PRO A 40 -7.57 -11.26 -14.80
N VAL A 41 -7.41 -12.57 -14.56
CA VAL A 41 -6.96 -13.12 -13.28
C VAL A 41 -5.51 -12.72 -12.96
N ARG A 42 -4.62 -12.84 -13.95
CA ARG A 42 -3.20 -12.49 -13.79
C ARG A 42 -2.99 -10.98 -13.69
N MET A 43 -3.84 -10.19 -14.35
CA MET A 43 -3.85 -8.73 -14.21
C MET A 43 -4.24 -8.32 -12.79
N LEU A 44 -5.29 -8.92 -12.23
CA LEU A 44 -5.72 -8.70 -10.84
C LEU A 44 -4.60 -9.04 -9.85
N GLU A 45 -3.94 -10.19 -10.02
CA GLU A 45 -2.83 -10.60 -9.17
C GLU A 45 -1.67 -9.59 -9.23
N ALA A 46 -1.26 -9.17 -10.43
CA ALA A 46 -0.18 -8.21 -10.61
C ALA A 46 -0.51 -6.84 -9.97
N LEU A 47 -1.72 -6.32 -10.19
CA LEU A 47 -2.16 -5.05 -9.60
C LEU A 47 -2.28 -5.14 -8.07
N MET A 48 -2.73 -6.28 -7.53
CA MET A 48 -2.77 -6.50 -6.09
C MET A 48 -1.37 -6.49 -5.47
N ILE A 49 -0.40 -7.16 -6.10
CA ILE A 49 0.99 -7.17 -5.61
C ILE A 49 1.59 -5.76 -5.65
N LEU A 50 1.40 -5.02 -6.74
CA LEU A 50 1.88 -3.64 -6.87
C LEU A 50 1.28 -2.74 -5.77
N SER A 51 -0.03 -2.84 -5.53
CA SER A 51 -0.71 -2.09 -4.47
C SER A 51 -0.19 -2.43 -3.07
N VAL A 52 0.09 -3.70 -2.78
CA VAL A 52 0.71 -4.12 -1.50
C VAL A 52 2.08 -3.48 -1.33
N ILE A 53 2.93 -3.50 -2.36
CA ILE A 53 4.25 -2.86 -2.32
C ILE A 53 4.12 -1.36 -2.05
N LYS A 54 3.20 -0.69 -2.75
CA LYS A 54 2.89 0.73 -2.57
C LYS A 54 2.53 1.05 -1.12
N SER A 55 1.61 0.28 -0.56
CA SER A 55 1.16 0.44 0.84
C SER A 55 2.32 0.26 1.83
N ALA A 56 3.20 -0.72 1.60
CA ALA A 56 4.36 -0.96 2.44
C ALA A 56 5.37 0.19 2.39
N LEU A 57 5.62 0.78 1.21
CA LEU A 57 6.45 1.97 1.05
C LEU A 57 5.86 3.18 1.79
N ILE A 58 4.54 3.40 1.68
CA ILE A 58 3.85 4.51 2.35
C ILE A 58 3.94 4.36 3.86
N ILE A 59 3.58 3.19 4.38
CA ILE A 59 3.60 2.90 5.83
C ILE A 59 5.03 2.98 6.37
N GLY A 60 6.00 2.39 5.67
CA GLY A 60 7.39 2.36 6.12
C GLY A 60 8.03 3.75 6.16
N TYR A 61 7.82 4.57 5.13
CA TYR A 61 8.52 5.85 4.99
C TYR A 61 7.66 7.06 5.38
N PHE A 62 6.43 7.19 4.89
CA PHE A 62 5.60 8.38 5.17
C PHE A 62 4.91 8.34 6.53
N MET A 63 4.51 7.16 7.02
CA MET A 63 3.98 7.00 8.38
C MET A 63 5.08 6.88 9.45
N HIS A 64 6.34 7.15 9.11
CA HIS A 64 7.51 7.07 10.00
C HIS A 64 7.76 5.69 10.65
N LEU A 65 7.02 4.66 10.24
CA LEU A 65 6.99 3.36 10.93
C LEU A 65 8.34 2.62 10.90
N LYS A 66 9.23 2.95 9.94
CA LYS A 66 10.60 2.39 9.85
C LYS A 66 11.50 2.81 11.02
N PHE A 67 11.28 3.98 11.62
CA PHE A 67 12.12 4.54 12.70
C PHE A 67 11.41 4.54 14.07
N GLU A 68 10.18 4.03 14.11
CA GLU A 68 9.31 4.01 15.29
C GLU A 68 9.40 2.69 16.08
N ILE A 69 8.83 2.69 17.28
CA ILE A 69 8.89 1.56 18.21
C ILE A 69 8.19 0.34 17.60
N ALA A 70 8.79 -0.85 17.73
CA ALA A 70 8.27 -2.10 17.17
C ALA A 70 6.81 -2.40 17.55
N ALA A 71 6.34 -1.90 18.70
CA ALA A 71 4.95 -1.99 19.14
C ALA A 71 3.95 -1.36 18.16
N MET A 72 4.26 -0.21 17.53
CA MET A 72 3.36 0.43 16.55
C MET A 72 3.20 -0.44 15.30
N LYS A 73 4.27 -1.14 14.87
CA LYS A 73 4.20 -2.12 13.78
C LYS A 73 3.27 -3.28 14.11
N TRP A 74 3.34 -3.79 15.34
CA TRP A 74 2.47 -4.88 15.81
C TRP A 74 1.01 -4.45 15.90
N VAL A 75 0.73 -3.23 16.40
CA VAL A 75 -0.65 -2.69 16.44
C VAL A 75 -1.24 -2.57 15.03
N LEU A 76 -0.48 -2.06 14.06
CA LEU A 76 -0.91 -1.98 12.68
C LEU A 76 -1.19 -3.38 12.09
N MET A 77 -0.30 -4.34 12.32
CA MET A 77 -0.51 -5.73 11.86
C MET A 77 -1.75 -6.36 12.49
N ILE A 78 -1.98 -6.15 13.78
CA ILE A 78 -3.19 -6.62 14.47
C ILE A 78 -4.44 -5.96 13.87
N ALA A 79 -4.40 -4.66 13.60
CA ALA A 79 -5.52 -3.94 12.99
C ALA A 79 -5.83 -4.46 11.58
N VAL A 80 -4.81 -4.71 10.74
CA VAL A 80 -4.98 -5.28 9.39
C VAL A 80 -5.57 -6.69 9.48
N VAL A 81 -5.03 -7.55 10.34
CA VAL A 81 -5.56 -8.91 10.53
C VAL A 81 -6.99 -8.87 11.04
N ALA A 82 -7.30 -8.01 12.01
CA ALA A 82 -8.66 -7.82 12.51
C ALA A 82 -9.62 -7.36 11.40
N CYS A 83 -9.22 -6.39 10.57
CA CYS A 83 -10.01 -5.95 9.41
C CYS A 83 -10.28 -7.10 8.42
N LEU A 84 -9.26 -7.91 8.11
CA LEU A 84 -9.43 -9.07 7.23
C LEU A 84 -10.37 -10.10 7.84
N CYS A 85 -10.20 -10.43 9.13
CA CYS A 85 -11.09 -11.33 9.86
C CYS A 85 -12.54 -10.84 9.84
N LEU A 86 -12.76 -9.54 10.06
CA LEU A 86 -14.09 -8.95 9.97
C LEU A 86 -14.65 -9.06 8.55
N MET A 87 -13.88 -8.74 7.50
CA MET A 87 -14.33 -8.95 6.11
C MET A 87 -14.77 -10.41 5.84
N PHE A 88 -14.02 -11.40 6.35
CA PHE A 88 -14.39 -12.81 6.21
C PHE A 88 -15.67 -13.19 6.99
N ILE A 89 -15.89 -12.59 8.17
CA ILE A 89 -17.10 -12.81 8.97
C ILE A 89 -18.34 -12.17 8.35
N PHE A 90 -18.20 -11.03 7.68
CA PHE A 90 -19.31 -10.33 7.00
C PHE A 90 -19.62 -10.92 5.61
N PHE A 91 -18.66 -11.57 4.95
CA PHE A 91 -18.91 -12.26 3.68
C PHE A 91 -20.15 -13.20 3.66
N PRO A 92 -20.41 -14.05 4.66
CA PRO A 92 -21.63 -14.84 4.74
C PRO A 92 -22.91 -14.02 4.97
N ASP A 93 -22.84 -12.83 5.58
CA ASP A 93 -24.01 -11.94 5.69
C ASP A 93 -24.40 -11.37 4.33
N ALA A 94 -23.41 -10.99 3.50
CA ALA A 94 -23.65 -10.53 2.14
C ALA A 94 -24.31 -11.62 1.28
N PHE A 95 -23.86 -12.88 1.41
CA PHE A 95 -24.51 -14.01 0.74
C PHE A 95 -25.93 -14.26 1.26
N ARG A 96 -26.17 -14.07 2.55
CA ARG A 96 -27.50 -14.21 3.16
C ARG A 96 -28.47 -13.15 2.62
N ILE A 97 -28.03 -11.92 2.41
CA ILE A 97 -28.85 -10.84 1.83
C ILE A 97 -29.25 -11.16 0.38
N ILE A 98 -28.34 -11.70 -0.42
CA ILE A 98 -28.62 -12.10 -1.82
C ILE A 98 -29.65 -13.24 -1.86
N HIS A 99 -29.54 -14.23 -0.97
CA HIS A 99 -30.53 -15.31 -0.87
C HIS A 99 -31.89 -14.81 -0.38
N LEU A 100 -31.93 -13.87 0.57
CA LEU A 100 -33.18 -13.38 1.16
C LEU A 100 -33.97 -12.43 0.24
N GLY A 101 -33.44 -12.05 -0.92
CA GLY A 101 -34.23 -11.48 -2.01
C GLY A 101 -35.07 -10.27 -1.63
N VAL A 102 -34.55 -9.37 -0.79
CA VAL A 102 -35.20 -8.08 -0.57
C VAL A 102 -34.98 -7.24 -1.83
N LYS A 103 -36.03 -7.18 -2.66
CA LYS A 103 -36.20 -6.17 -3.70
C LYS A 103 -36.33 -4.78 -3.08
#